data_AF-A0A858RD69-F1
#
_entry.id   AF-A0A858RD69-F1
#
_cell.length_a   1.000
_cell.length_b   1.000
_cell.length_c   1.000
_cell.angle_alpha   90.00
_cell.angle_beta   90.00
_cell.angle_gamma   90.00
#
_symmetry.space_group_name_H-M   'P 1'
#
loop_
_entity.id
_entity.type
_entity.pdbx_description
1 polymer ?
#
loop_
_entity_poly.entity_id
_entity_poly.type
_entity_poly.pdbx_seq_one_letter_code
_entity_poly.pdbx_strand_id
1 'polypeptide(L)'
;MTPRFTTLVRLLLILGFCHPAEADGDREAWLSEKRLIIENVRSGKDDETAVEELGRLVRSLGGKEKSLGDDERLLFQEAVETLSSDPSYAQHFASRIARITDEEIAKTWTEHSSQRGWYFQTLTELRRPETIKILGELVFDERDPWKSEDWGDGGRPYSNCYHAVETLHKLGLRNPPVARDYPDVYGDVRTWQLWYEQVRAGTRTFSFEGDDTIYTLAGPVKESRESGPSPGSKVAPPPADPMEKSSGGKLALAAI
;
A
#
# COMPACT_ATOMS: atom_id res chain seq x y z
N MET A 1 -4.76 -2.04 43.49
CA MET A 1 -4.06 -2.78 42.42
C MET A 1 -2.73 -3.27 42.92
N THR A 2 -2.41 -4.55 42.77
CA THR A 2 -1.12 -5.12 43.19
C THR A 2 -0.04 -4.81 42.15
N PRO A 3 1.21 -4.54 42.55
CA PRO A 3 2.29 -4.10 41.66
C PRO A 3 2.64 -5.10 40.54
N ARG A 4 2.22 -6.37 40.65
CA ARG A 4 2.39 -7.39 39.60
C ARG A 4 1.45 -7.21 38.41
N PHE A 5 0.27 -6.61 38.61
CA PHE A 5 -0.69 -6.39 37.53
C PHE A 5 -0.23 -5.28 36.59
N THR A 6 0.40 -4.23 37.14
CA THR A 6 0.93 -3.09 36.39
C THR A 6 2.08 -3.48 35.45
N THR A 7 2.94 -4.42 35.86
CA THR A 7 4.06 -4.88 35.03
C THR A 7 3.60 -5.71 33.83
N LEU A 8 2.59 -6.58 34.02
CA LEU A 8 2.06 -7.40 32.93
C LEU A 8 1.34 -6.55 31.89
N VAL A 9 0.51 -5.59 32.32
CA VAL A 9 -0.18 -4.65 31.42
C VAL A 9 0.82 -3.80 30.63
N ARG A 10 1.90 -3.31 31.26
CA ARG A 10 2.98 -2.60 30.56
C ARG A 10 3.69 -3.48 29.53
N LEU A 11 3.91 -4.76 29.84
CA LEU A 11 4.50 -5.70 28.90
C LEU A 11 3.56 -5.95 27.70
N LEU A 12 2.26 -6.09 27.95
CA LEU A 12 1.24 -6.25 26.90
C LEU A 12 1.08 -4.98 26.04
N LEU A 13 1.25 -3.78 26.61
CA LEU A 13 1.29 -2.52 25.88
C LEU A 13 2.51 -2.43 24.96
N ILE A 14 3.70 -2.80 25.45
CA ILE A 14 4.95 -2.81 24.66
C ILE A 14 4.85 -3.80 23.50
N LEU A 15 4.21 -4.95 23.73
CA LEU A 15 4.00 -5.98 22.72
C LEU A 15 2.79 -5.72 21.82
N GLY A 16 2.05 -4.63 22.02
CA GLY A 16 0.91 -4.22 21.19
C GLY A 16 -0.40 -4.98 21.41
N PHE A 17 -0.48 -5.85 22.43
CA PHE A 17 -1.63 -6.71 22.74
C PHE A 17 -2.77 -6.01 23.48
N CYS A 18 -2.49 -4.92 24.22
CA CYS A 18 -3.51 -4.10 24.87
C CYS A 18 -3.42 -2.66 24.38
N HIS A 19 -4.55 -1.97 24.31
CA HIS A 19 -4.54 -0.55 23.98
C HIS A 19 -4.27 0.27 25.27
N PRO A 20 -3.44 1.34 25.24
CA PRO A 20 -3.18 2.15 26.45
C PRO A 20 -4.47 2.72 27.08
N ALA A 21 -5.48 3.00 26.26
CA ALA A 21 -6.81 3.39 26.72
C ALA A 21 -7.49 2.36 27.65
N GLU A 22 -7.22 1.06 27.46
CA GLU A 22 -7.77 -0.01 28.30
C GLU A 22 -6.99 -0.19 29.61
N ALA A 23 -5.72 0.22 29.63
CA ALA A 23 -4.83 0.05 30.76
C ALA A 23 -5.06 1.09 31.88
N ASP A 24 -5.27 2.35 31.50
CA ASP A 24 -5.44 3.47 32.43
C ASP A 24 -6.90 3.97 32.54
N GLY A 25 -7.80 3.43 31.70
CA GLY A 25 -9.25 3.67 31.80
C GLY A 25 -9.75 5.01 31.24
N ASP A 26 -8.87 5.84 30.67
CA ASP A 26 -9.25 7.14 30.10
C ASP A 26 -9.08 7.17 28.57
N ARG A 27 -10.03 6.51 27.89
CA ARG A 27 -10.12 6.48 26.43
C ARG A 27 -10.25 7.88 25.82
N GLU A 28 -10.97 8.78 26.49
CA GLU A 28 -11.17 10.16 26.03
C GLU A 28 -9.87 10.97 26.08
N ALA A 29 -9.08 10.85 27.15
CA ALA A 29 -7.77 11.48 27.22
C ALA A 29 -6.84 10.99 26.10
N TRP A 30 -6.84 9.68 25.82
CA TRP A 30 -6.05 9.13 24.72
C TRP A 30 -6.50 9.65 23.35
N LEU A 31 -7.81 9.66 23.07
CA LEU A 31 -8.36 10.21 21.82
C LEU A 31 -8.00 11.69 21.67
N SER A 32 -8.11 12.47 22.74
CA SER A 32 -7.74 13.90 22.78
C SER A 32 -6.26 14.11 22.48
N GLU A 33 -5.37 13.32 23.09
CA GLU A 33 -3.92 13.34 22.82
C GLU A 33 -3.63 13.05 21.35
N LYS A 34 -4.30 12.06 20.73
CA LYS A 34 -4.06 11.72 19.32
C LYS A 34 -4.63 12.75 18.35
N ARG A 35 -5.75 13.40 18.68
CA ARG A 35 -6.27 14.54 17.91
C ARG A 35 -5.31 15.73 17.94
N LEU A 36 -4.57 15.93 19.04
CA LEU A 36 -3.55 16.98 19.10
C LEU A 36 -2.43 16.77 18.07
N ILE A 37 -2.05 15.52 17.78
CA ILE A 37 -1.07 15.20 16.72
C ILE A 37 -1.60 15.65 15.36
N ILE A 38 -2.86 15.34 15.05
CA ILE A 38 -3.54 15.76 13.81
C ILE A 38 -3.57 17.29 13.71
N GLU A 39 -3.97 17.97 14.78
CA GLU A 39 -4.07 19.43 14.79
C GLU A 39 -2.70 20.12 14.66
N ASN A 40 -1.65 19.54 15.24
CA ASN A 40 -0.29 20.06 15.07
C ASN A 40 0.12 20.09 13.59
N VAL A 41 -0.16 19.02 12.83
CA VAL A 41 0.11 18.97 11.38
C VAL A 41 -0.77 19.97 10.63
N ARG A 42 -2.08 20.04 10.94
CA ARG A 42 -3.01 21.01 10.29
C ARG A 42 -2.63 22.46 10.51
N SER A 43 -2.08 22.78 11.67
CA SER A 43 -1.69 24.14 12.03
C SER A 43 -0.47 24.67 11.24
N GLY A 44 0.11 23.86 10.34
CA GLY A 44 1.28 24.26 9.55
C GLY A 44 2.51 24.50 10.41
N LYS A 45 2.54 23.91 11.61
CA LYS A 45 3.81 23.67 12.29
C LYS A 45 4.51 22.60 11.46
N ASP A 46 5.21 23.03 10.42
CA ASP A 46 6.05 22.21 9.52
C ASP A 46 7.24 21.62 10.29
N ASP A 47 6.94 20.89 11.35
CA ASP A 47 7.87 20.07 12.09
C ASP A 47 7.84 18.70 11.43
N GLU A 48 8.98 18.33 10.82
CA GLU A 48 9.21 16.99 10.27
C GLU A 48 8.76 15.90 11.27
N THR A 49 8.94 16.16 12.56
CA THR A 49 8.53 15.29 13.67
C THR A 49 7.01 15.08 13.71
N ALA A 50 6.21 16.11 13.45
CA ALA A 50 4.74 16.01 13.50
C ALA A 50 4.19 15.10 12.39
N VAL A 51 4.75 15.20 11.17
CA VAL A 51 4.40 14.31 10.05
C VAL A 51 4.76 12.86 10.37
N GLU A 52 5.91 12.64 11.00
CA GLU A 52 6.31 11.30 11.44
C GLU A 52 5.39 10.73 12.52
N GLU A 53 5.03 11.53 13.53
CA GLU A 53 4.09 11.12 14.57
C GLU A 53 2.71 10.80 14.00
N LEU A 54 2.22 11.60 13.05
CA LEU A 54 0.98 11.31 12.35
C LEU A 54 1.08 10.00 11.55
N GLY A 55 2.21 9.76 10.88
CA GLY A 55 2.50 8.48 10.22
C GLY A 55 2.51 7.28 11.18
N ARG A 56 2.99 7.46 12.43
CA ARG A 56 2.94 6.43 13.48
C ARG A 56 1.50 6.12 13.86
N LEU A 57 0.71 7.18 14.03
CA LEU A 57 -0.70 7.06 14.39
C LEU A 57 -1.48 6.31 13.31
N VAL A 58 -1.33 6.70 12.03
CA VAL A 58 -1.97 6.03 10.89
C VAL A 58 -1.64 4.53 10.88
N ARG A 59 -0.36 4.16 10.96
CA ARG A 59 0.07 2.75 10.96
C ARG A 59 -0.43 1.97 12.17
N SER A 60 -0.37 2.58 13.36
CA SER A 60 -0.85 1.97 14.61
C SER A 60 -2.33 1.62 14.55
N LEU A 61 -3.13 2.51 13.97
CA LEU A 61 -4.58 2.33 13.82
C LEU A 61 -4.94 1.41 12.64
N GLY A 62 -4.29 1.56 11.48
CA GLY A 62 -4.56 0.78 10.26
C GLY A 62 -4.35 -0.72 10.44
N GLY A 63 -3.28 -1.12 11.14
CA GLY A 63 -3.05 -2.53 11.50
C GLY A 63 -4.14 -3.16 12.38
N LYS A 64 -5.05 -2.35 12.94
CA LYS A 64 -6.14 -2.77 13.84
C LYS A 64 -7.53 -2.45 13.27
N GLU A 65 -7.65 -2.00 12.02
CA GLU A 65 -8.88 -1.45 11.43
C GLU A 65 -10.14 -2.28 11.74
N LYS A 66 -10.05 -3.62 11.59
CA LYS A 66 -11.16 -4.56 11.81
C LYS A 66 -11.65 -4.61 13.28
N SER A 67 -10.79 -4.25 14.23
CA SER A 67 -11.05 -4.26 15.67
C SER A 67 -11.28 -2.87 16.28
N LEU A 68 -11.15 -1.80 15.51
CA LEU A 68 -11.37 -0.45 16.00
C LEU A 68 -12.84 -0.21 16.35
N GLY A 69 -13.09 0.51 17.45
CA GLY A 69 -14.39 1.12 17.74
C GLY A 69 -14.66 2.33 16.84
N ASP A 70 -15.87 2.87 16.92
CA ASP A 70 -16.30 3.93 15.99
C ASP A 70 -15.44 5.21 16.12
N ASP A 71 -15.10 5.63 17.35
CA ASP A 71 -14.26 6.81 17.56
C ASP A 71 -12.83 6.62 17.04
N GLU A 72 -12.25 5.43 17.22
CA GLU A 72 -10.91 5.13 16.69
C GLU A 72 -10.90 5.04 15.16
N ARG A 73 -11.99 4.54 14.55
CA ARG A 73 -12.16 4.56 13.09
C ARG A 73 -12.26 5.98 12.56
N LEU A 74 -13.02 6.84 13.22
CA LEU A 74 -13.09 8.27 12.86
C LEU A 74 -11.71 8.93 13.01
N LEU A 75 -10.99 8.67 14.09
CA LEU A 75 -9.63 9.17 14.29
C LEU A 75 -8.67 8.67 13.20
N PHE A 76 -8.76 7.40 12.81
CA PHE A 76 -7.96 6.83 11.73
C PHE A 76 -8.24 7.52 10.39
N GLN A 77 -9.51 7.68 10.03
CA GLN A 77 -9.91 8.38 8.81
C GLN A 77 -9.40 9.83 8.82
N GLU A 78 -9.56 10.53 9.94
CA GLU A 78 -9.10 11.90 10.11
C GLU A 78 -7.58 12.02 9.96
N ALA A 79 -6.83 11.07 10.51
CA ALA A 79 -5.37 11.01 10.40
C ALA A 79 -4.92 10.74 8.96
N VAL A 80 -5.55 9.80 8.27
CA VAL A 80 -5.28 9.47 6.85
C VAL A 80 -5.58 10.66 5.95
N GLU A 81 -6.73 11.32 6.15
CA GLU A 81 -7.12 12.51 5.38
C GLU A 81 -6.15 13.66 5.60
N THR A 82 -5.79 13.92 6.86
CA THR A 82 -4.85 14.99 7.21
C THR A 82 -3.48 14.73 6.60
N LEU A 83 -2.94 13.53 6.73
CA LEU A 83 -1.64 13.18 6.15
C LEU A 83 -1.68 13.23 4.61
N SER A 84 -2.78 12.78 3.99
CA SER A 84 -2.95 12.79 2.53
C SER A 84 -3.23 14.19 1.96
N SER A 85 -3.56 15.17 2.79
CA SER A 85 -3.86 16.54 2.33
C SER A 85 -2.62 17.28 1.83
N ASP A 86 -1.44 16.93 2.33
CA ASP A 86 -0.16 17.42 1.81
C ASP A 86 0.35 16.50 0.70
N PRO A 87 0.40 16.92 -0.58
CA PRO A 87 0.89 16.07 -1.67
C PRO A 87 2.35 15.61 -1.52
N SER A 88 3.12 16.21 -0.58
CA SER A 88 4.50 15.86 -0.31
C SER A 88 4.69 14.67 0.65
N TYR A 89 3.63 14.20 1.33
CA TYR A 89 3.75 13.15 2.38
C TYR A 89 4.48 11.90 1.89
N ALA A 90 4.18 11.44 0.67
CA ALA A 90 4.76 10.21 0.14
C ALA A 90 6.26 10.40 -0.12
N GLN A 91 6.64 11.58 -0.65
CA GLN A 91 8.04 11.93 -0.88
C GLN A 91 8.80 12.10 0.43
N HIS A 92 8.16 12.61 1.48
CA HIS A 92 8.74 12.67 2.83
C HIS A 92 9.12 11.25 3.29
N PHE A 93 8.20 10.29 3.25
CA PHE A 93 8.49 8.91 3.65
C PHE A 93 9.53 8.24 2.75
N ALA A 94 9.50 8.48 1.44
CA ALA A 94 10.53 7.99 0.51
C ALA A 94 11.92 8.50 0.89
N SER A 95 12.02 9.78 1.23
CA SER A 95 13.28 10.41 1.63
C SER A 95 13.80 9.84 2.95
N ARG A 96 12.91 9.54 3.92
CA ARG A 96 13.29 8.88 5.17
C ARG A 96 13.76 7.45 4.94
N ILE A 97 13.08 6.67 4.09
CA ILE A 97 13.52 5.32 3.69
C ILE A 97 14.91 5.37 3.07
N ALA A 98 15.12 6.25 2.08
CA ALA A 98 16.40 6.39 1.40
C ALA A 98 17.53 6.80 2.37
N ARG A 99 17.26 7.78 3.24
CA ARG A 99 18.25 8.24 4.23
C ARG A 99 18.61 7.13 5.21
N ILE A 100 17.63 6.36 5.65
CA ILE A 100 17.87 5.20 6.51
C ILE A 100 18.75 4.18 5.77
N THR A 101 18.45 3.86 4.52
CA THR A 101 19.27 2.99 3.66
C THR A 101 20.72 3.47 3.53
N ASP A 102 20.93 4.79 3.47
CA ASP A 102 22.28 5.36 3.36
C ASP A 102 23.00 5.44 4.73
N GLU A 103 22.27 5.68 5.83
CA GLU A 103 22.78 5.73 7.21
C GLU A 103 23.09 4.34 7.80
N GLU A 104 22.58 3.27 7.19
CA GLU A 104 22.65 1.86 7.63
C GLU A 104 24.07 1.34 7.89
N ILE A 105 25.12 2.04 7.46
CA ILE A 105 26.53 1.70 7.75
C ILE A 105 26.86 1.76 9.27
N ALA A 106 26.01 2.36 10.12
CA ALA A 106 26.35 2.66 11.53
C ALA A 106 25.45 2.07 12.65
N LYS A 107 24.35 1.36 12.37
CA LYS A 107 23.37 0.90 13.40
C LYS A 107 23.13 -0.62 13.43
N THR A 108 22.47 -1.12 14.47
CA THR A 108 22.09 -2.54 14.57
C THR A 108 20.92 -2.91 13.63
N TRP A 109 20.96 -4.12 13.08
CA TRP A 109 19.96 -4.64 12.13
C TRP A 109 18.50 -4.50 12.61
N THR A 110 18.20 -4.89 13.85
CA THR A 110 16.83 -4.93 14.38
C THR A 110 16.18 -3.54 14.40
N GLU A 111 16.93 -2.54 14.86
CA GLU A 111 16.45 -1.16 14.92
C GLU A 111 16.20 -0.63 13.52
N HIS A 112 17.14 -0.91 12.62
CA HIS A 112 17.06 -0.50 11.23
C HIS A 112 15.83 -1.10 10.53
N SER A 113 15.69 -2.43 10.51
CA SER A 113 14.58 -3.11 9.82
C SER A 113 13.22 -2.68 10.38
N SER A 114 13.16 -2.39 11.69
CA SER A 114 11.94 -1.91 12.34
C SER A 114 11.55 -0.50 11.91
N GLN A 115 12.52 0.41 11.82
CA GLN A 115 12.27 1.80 11.39
C GLN A 115 11.81 1.84 9.92
N ARG A 116 12.53 1.16 9.03
CA ARG A 116 12.19 1.14 7.61
C ARG A 116 10.85 0.45 7.34
N GLY A 117 10.64 -0.71 7.97
CA GLY A 117 9.38 -1.45 7.86
C GLY A 117 8.17 -0.64 8.32
N TRP A 118 8.34 0.25 9.31
CA TRP A 118 7.27 1.13 9.73
C TRP A 118 6.85 2.13 8.63
N TYR A 119 7.78 2.78 7.93
CA TYR A 119 7.42 3.70 6.84
C TYR A 119 6.66 2.99 5.70
N PHE A 120 7.09 1.80 5.30
CA PHE A 120 6.39 0.99 4.30
C PHE A 120 5.00 0.56 4.77
N GLN A 121 4.83 0.26 6.06
CA GLN A 121 3.53 -0.04 6.65
C GLN A 121 2.62 1.20 6.68
N THR A 122 3.14 2.39 7.01
CA THR A 122 2.37 3.63 6.92
C THR A 122 1.89 3.86 5.48
N LEU A 123 2.76 3.67 4.47
CA LEU A 123 2.37 3.77 3.06
C LEU A 123 1.27 2.76 2.65
N THR A 124 1.16 1.61 3.31
CA THR A 124 0.10 0.63 3.04
C THR A 124 -1.30 1.19 3.33
N GLU A 125 -1.40 2.11 4.27
CA GLU A 125 -2.66 2.72 4.69
C GLU A 125 -3.05 3.93 3.82
N LEU A 126 -2.14 4.43 2.98
CA LEU A 126 -2.31 5.66 2.19
C LEU A 126 -2.61 5.32 0.73
N ARG A 127 -3.86 4.90 0.47
CA ARG A 127 -4.35 4.47 -0.86
C ARG A 127 -4.55 5.66 -1.81
N ARG A 128 -3.46 6.23 -2.29
CA ARG A 128 -3.44 7.40 -3.19
C ARG A 128 -2.41 7.23 -4.32
N PRO A 129 -2.56 7.96 -5.44
CA PRO A 129 -1.60 7.94 -6.55
C PRO A 129 -0.17 8.28 -6.16
N GLU A 130 0.02 9.19 -5.21
CA GLU A 130 1.35 9.61 -4.72
C GLU A 130 2.10 8.43 -4.07
N THR A 131 1.40 7.59 -3.30
CA THR A 131 1.95 6.34 -2.75
C THR A 131 2.33 5.36 -3.85
N ILE A 132 1.48 5.16 -4.86
CA ILE A 132 1.79 4.28 -6.01
C ILE A 132 3.03 4.75 -6.75
N LYS A 133 3.15 6.07 -6.96
CA LYS A 133 4.32 6.68 -7.59
C LYS A 133 5.59 6.35 -6.81
N ILE A 134 5.61 6.64 -5.51
CA ILE A 134 6.80 6.40 -4.67
C ILE A 134 7.15 4.91 -4.58
N LEU A 135 6.18 4.04 -4.32
CA LEU A 135 6.43 2.60 -4.25
C LEU A 135 6.92 2.07 -5.60
N GLY A 136 6.35 2.56 -6.70
CA GLY A 136 6.77 2.23 -8.05
C GLY A 136 8.20 2.67 -8.39
N GLU A 137 8.69 3.79 -7.87
CA GLU A 137 10.11 4.12 -7.98
C GLU A 137 10.96 3.20 -7.08
N LEU A 138 10.50 2.90 -5.87
CA LEU A 138 11.21 2.04 -4.92
C LEU A 138 11.32 0.58 -5.37
N VAL A 139 10.45 0.07 -6.27
CA VAL A 139 10.64 -1.28 -6.86
C VAL A 139 11.88 -1.39 -7.76
N PHE A 140 12.49 -0.27 -8.16
CA PHE A 140 13.78 -0.23 -8.86
C PHE A 140 14.97 -0.03 -7.91
N ASP A 141 14.71 0.23 -6.63
CA ASP A 141 15.75 0.41 -5.62
C ASP A 141 16.24 -0.95 -5.10
N GLU A 142 17.19 -1.53 -5.84
CA GLU A 142 17.84 -2.80 -5.52
C GLU A 142 19.05 -2.63 -4.59
N ARG A 143 19.23 -1.46 -3.97
CA ARG A 143 20.30 -1.27 -2.98
C ARG A 143 20.13 -2.28 -1.83
N ASP A 144 21.21 -3.00 -1.57
CA ASP A 144 21.36 -3.94 -0.46
C ASP A 144 22.73 -3.65 0.17
N PRO A 145 22.79 -2.79 1.20
CA PRO A 145 24.06 -2.40 1.80
C PRO A 145 24.75 -3.55 2.55
N TRP A 146 24.06 -4.66 2.78
CA TRP A 146 24.63 -5.85 3.44
C TRP A 146 24.86 -7.01 2.48
N LYS A 147 24.84 -6.76 1.16
CA LYS A 147 25.04 -7.79 0.14
C LYS A 147 26.35 -8.57 0.35
N SER A 148 27.38 -7.92 0.89
CA SER A 148 28.71 -8.48 1.15
C SER A 148 28.86 -9.17 2.51
N GLU A 149 27.91 -9.00 3.41
CA GLU A 149 27.98 -9.61 4.74
C GLU A 149 27.49 -11.07 4.71
N ASP A 150 28.17 -11.92 5.49
CA ASP A 150 27.81 -13.31 5.70
C ASP A 150 26.87 -13.40 6.91
N TRP A 151 25.57 -13.48 6.62
CA TRP A 151 24.52 -13.46 7.64
C TRP A 151 24.20 -14.85 8.21
N GLY A 152 24.85 -15.90 7.72
CA GLY A 152 24.49 -17.28 8.06
C GLY A 152 22.98 -17.53 7.94
N ASP A 153 22.41 -18.22 8.93
CA ASP A 153 20.97 -18.53 8.99
C ASP A 153 20.10 -17.36 9.51
N GLY A 154 20.69 -16.22 9.88
CA GLY A 154 20.02 -15.12 10.58
C GLY A 154 19.01 -14.31 9.76
N GLY A 155 18.87 -14.61 8.47
CA GLY A 155 18.03 -13.90 7.52
C GLY A 155 18.67 -12.58 7.07
N ARG A 156 18.81 -12.40 5.76
CA ARG A 156 19.29 -11.13 5.20
C ARG A 156 18.23 -10.05 5.36
N PRO A 157 18.61 -8.80 5.66
CA PRO A 157 17.71 -7.67 5.51
C PRO A 157 17.22 -7.60 4.06
N TYR A 158 15.93 -7.34 3.89
CA TYR A 158 15.33 -7.22 2.58
C TYR A 158 15.78 -5.91 1.89
N SER A 159 15.74 -5.85 0.56
CA SER A 159 15.99 -4.61 -0.18
C SER A 159 14.77 -3.67 -0.13
N ASN A 160 14.95 -2.41 -0.55
CA ASN A 160 13.82 -1.49 -0.70
C ASN A 160 12.80 -1.98 -1.73
N CYS A 161 13.26 -2.57 -2.84
CA CYS A 161 12.36 -3.16 -3.83
C CYS A 161 11.50 -4.30 -3.27
N TYR A 162 12.04 -5.14 -2.37
CA TYR A 162 11.27 -6.18 -1.70
C TYR A 162 10.13 -5.57 -0.86
N HIS A 163 10.44 -4.59 0.00
CA HIS A 163 9.40 -3.97 0.83
C HIS A 163 8.38 -3.20 -0.01
N ALA A 164 8.81 -2.54 -1.09
CA ALA A 164 7.90 -1.86 -2.00
C ALA A 164 6.89 -2.82 -2.63
N VAL A 165 7.34 -3.99 -3.12
CA VAL A 165 6.47 -5.04 -3.65
C VAL A 165 5.52 -5.58 -2.57
N GLU A 166 6.04 -5.86 -1.37
CA GLU A 166 5.22 -6.31 -0.25
C GLU A 166 4.12 -5.29 0.11
N THR A 167 4.45 -4.00 0.13
CA THR A 167 3.48 -2.92 0.36
C THR A 167 2.46 -2.84 -0.78
N LEU A 168 2.88 -2.93 -2.05
CA LEU A 168 1.98 -2.88 -3.21
C LEU A 168 0.96 -4.02 -3.20
N HIS A 169 1.34 -5.22 -2.75
CA HIS A 169 0.42 -6.34 -2.53
C HIS A 169 -0.66 -6.03 -1.50
N LYS A 170 -0.32 -5.27 -0.45
CA LYS A 170 -1.21 -4.95 0.68
C LYS A 170 -2.05 -3.69 0.47
N LEU A 171 -1.68 -2.82 -0.47
CA LEU A 171 -2.31 -1.52 -0.71
C LEU A 171 -3.77 -1.60 -1.17
N GLY A 172 -4.27 -2.80 -1.51
CA GLY A 172 -5.66 -2.99 -1.92
C GLY A 172 -5.95 -2.55 -3.35
N LEU A 173 -5.01 -2.74 -4.28
CA LEU A 173 -5.23 -2.45 -5.70
C LEU A 173 -6.25 -3.39 -6.36
N ARG A 174 -7.24 -2.86 -7.09
CA ARG A 174 -8.15 -3.66 -7.91
C ARG A 174 -7.39 -4.22 -9.11
N ASN A 175 -7.36 -5.55 -9.27
CA ASN A 175 -6.62 -6.26 -10.31
C ASN A 175 -5.09 -6.00 -10.32
N PRO A 176 -4.37 -6.37 -9.24
CA PRO A 176 -2.92 -6.27 -9.19
C PRO A 176 -2.27 -7.17 -10.27
N PRO A 177 -1.04 -6.87 -10.72
CA PRO A 177 -0.36 -7.67 -11.74
C PRO A 177 0.03 -9.08 -11.26
N VAL A 178 0.05 -9.30 -9.94
CA VAL A 178 0.29 -10.59 -9.30
C VAL A 178 -0.84 -10.88 -8.29
N ALA A 179 -1.26 -12.14 -8.18
CA ALA A 179 -2.25 -12.57 -7.21
C ALA A 179 -1.74 -12.41 -5.76
N ARG A 180 -2.63 -12.08 -4.83
CA ARG A 180 -2.28 -11.78 -3.43
C ARG A 180 -2.13 -13.01 -2.53
N ASP A 181 -2.64 -14.16 -2.96
CA ASP A 181 -2.83 -15.31 -2.07
C ASP A 181 -1.49 -15.93 -1.64
N TYR A 182 -0.45 -15.82 -2.47
CA TYR A 182 0.89 -16.34 -2.23
C TYR A 182 1.95 -15.47 -2.94
N PRO A 183 2.28 -14.29 -2.39
CA PRO A 183 3.25 -13.40 -3.04
C PRO A 183 4.66 -13.99 -2.91
N ASP A 184 5.27 -14.38 -4.03
CA ASP A 184 6.71 -14.58 -4.11
C ASP A 184 7.34 -13.20 -4.31
N VAL A 185 7.50 -12.46 -3.21
CA VAL A 185 7.91 -11.04 -3.26
C VAL A 185 9.16 -10.83 -4.12
N TYR A 186 10.12 -11.76 -4.09
CA TYR A 186 11.32 -11.70 -4.94
C TYR A 186 11.03 -12.05 -6.40
N GLY A 187 10.26 -13.12 -6.66
CA GLY A 187 9.83 -13.48 -8.02
C GLY A 187 8.94 -12.41 -8.68
N ASP A 188 8.23 -11.62 -7.86
CA ASP A 188 7.25 -10.64 -8.30
C ASP A 188 7.86 -9.29 -8.66
N VAL A 189 9.10 -8.98 -8.24
CA VAL A 189 9.74 -7.67 -8.46
C VAL A 189 9.67 -7.27 -9.93
N ARG A 190 10.05 -8.17 -10.83
CA ARG A 190 10.08 -7.87 -12.27
C ARG A 190 8.68 -7.58 -12.82
N THR A 191 7.68 -8.31 -12.34
CA THR A 191 6.28 -8.14 -12.75
C THR A 191 5.73 -6.80 -12.30
N TRP A 192 6.05 -6.38 -11.06
CA TRP A 192 5.68 -5.06 -10.55
C TRP A 192 6.43 -3.91 -11.24
N GLN A 193 7.72 -4.07 -11.56
CA GLN A 193 8.47 -3.10 -12.36
C GLN A 193 7.80 -2.85 -13.72
N LEU A 194 7.48 -3.93 -14.46
CA LEU A 194 6.80 -3.82 -15.76
C LEU A 194 5.42 -3.17 -15.64
N TRP A 195 4.66 -3.54 -14.61
CA TRP A 195 3.36 -2.92 -14.32
C TRP A 195 3.50 -1.42 -14.09
N TYR A 196 4.47 -1.01 -13.27
CA TYR A 196 4.69 0.40 -12.96
C TYR A 196 5.19 1.17 -14.18
N GLU A 197 6.05 0.58 -15.02
CA GLU A 197 6.46 1.21 -16.28
C GLU A 197 5.26 1.51 -17.19
N GLN A 198 4.30 0.59 -17.30
CA GLN A 198 3.06 0.82 -18.06
C GLN A 198 2.21 1.95 -17.46
N VAL A 199 2.10 1.99 -16.13
CA VAL A 199 1.36 3.04 -15.42
C VAL A 199 2.04 4.40 -15.58
N ARG A 200 3.37 4.44 -15.44
CA ARG A 200 4.22 5.63 -15.65
C ARG A 200 4.17 6.14 -17.09
N ALA A 201 4.09 5.23 -18.07
CA ALA A 201 3.92 5.57 -19.48
C ALA A 201 2.48 6.04 -19.82
N GLY A 202 1.53 5.94 -18.88
CA GLY A 202 0.13 6.28 -19.11
C GLY A 202 -0.63 5.26 -19.96
N THR A 203 -0.04 4.10 -20.26
CA THR A 203 -0.70 3.02 -21.01
C THR A 203 -1.54 2.10 -20.12
N ARG A 204 -1.43 2.27 -18.79
CA ARG A 204 -2.19 1.51 -17.80
C ARG A 204 -2.71 2.44 -16.70
N THR A 205 -3.94 2.19 -16.27
CA THR A 205 -4.57 2.84 -15.11
C THR A 205 -4.71 1.83 -13.96
N PHE A 206 -5.08 2.33 -12.78
CA PHE A 206 -5.32 1.50 -11.61
C PHE A 206 -6.50 2.05 -10.80
N SER A 207 -7.07 1.23 -9.93
CA SER A 207 -8.05 1.66 -8.93
C SER A 207 -7.83 0.88 -7.63
N PHE A 208 -8.43 1.34 -6.55
CA PHE A 208 -8.35 0.69 -5.24
C PHE A 208 -9.63 -0.11 -4.95
N GLU A 209 -9.53 -1.10 -4.07
CA GLU A 209 -10.68 -1.83 -3.55
C GLU A 209 -11.58 -0.91 -2.73
N GLY A 210 -12.88 -1.00 -2.98
CA GLY A 210 -13.87 -0.11 -2.36
C GLY A 210 -13.97 1.29 -2.98
N ASP A 211 -13.12 1.63 -3.96
CA ASP A 211 -13.17 2.89 -4.70
C ASP A 211 -13.41 2.60 -6.19
N ASP A 212 -14.45 3.20 -6.76
CA ASP A 212 -14.77 3.07 -8.19
C ASP A 212 -14.02 4.08 -9.07
N THR A 213 -13.26 4.99 -8.46
CA THR A 213 -12.43 5.95 -9.16
C THR A 213 -11.26 5.25 -9.85
N ILE A 214 -11.05 5.57 -11.13
CA ILE A 214 -9.89 5.15 -11.91
C ILE A 214 -8.81 6.23 -11.82
N TYR A 215 -7.57 5.83 -11.60
CA TYR A 215 -6.43 6.71 -11.38
C TYR A 215 -5.32 6.51 -12.42
N THR A 216 -4.56 7.59 -12.62
CA THR A 216 -3.20 7.61 -13.17
C THR A 216 -2.24 8.13 -12.09
N LEU A 217 -0.93 8.17 -12.36
CA LEU A 217 0.03 8.81 -11.44
C LEU A 217 -0.21 10.32 -11.27
N ALA A 218 -0.97 10.95 -12.17
CA ALA A 218 -1.32 12.37 -12.08
C ALA A 218 -2.61 12.63 -11.29
N GLY A 219 -3.30 11.59 -10.83
CA GLY A 219 -4.56 11.70 -10.10
C GLY A 219 -5.74 10.96 -10.74
N PRO A 220 -6.97 11.24 -10.28
CA PRO A 220 -8.20 10.67 -10.83
C PRO A 220 -8.34 10.96 -12.33
N VAL A 221 -8.69 9.94 -13.10
CA VAL A 221 -9.08 10.10 -14.51
C VAL A 221 -10.45 10.75 -14.54
N LYS A 222 -10.52 12.00 -15.00
CA LYS A 222 -11.81 12.61 -15.33
C LYS A 222 -12.35 11.83 -16.52
N GLU A 223 -13.38 11.01 -16.30
CA GLU A 223 -14.19 10.52 -17.40
C GLU A 223 -14.70 11.75 -18.14
N SER A 224 -14.04 12.04 -19.27
CA SER A 224 -14.66 12.84 -20.29
C SER A 224 -15.79 11.95 -20.76
N ARG A 225 -17.00 12.16 -20.20
CA ARG A 225 -18.25 11.70 -20.77
C ARG A 225 -18.37 12.32 -22.16
N GLU A 226 -17.58 11.82 -23.10
CA GLU A 226 -18.05 11.71 -24.46
C GLU A 226 -19.14 10.65 -24.38
N SER A 227 -20.34 11.11 -24.04
CA SER A 227 -21.56 10.50 -24.51
C SER A 227 -21.53 10.58 -26.04
N GLY A 228 -20.66 9.76 -26.64
CA GLY A 228 -20.72 9.46 -28.06
C GLY A 228 -22.13 8.95 -28.32
N PRO A 229 -22.80 9.44 -29.38
CA PRO A 229 -24.14 9.00 -29.69
C PRO A 229 -24.13 7.47 -29.79
N SER A 230 -24.90 6.84 -28.90
CA SER A 230 -25.22 5.42 -28.98
C SER A 230 -25.55 5.12 -30.44
N PRO A 231 -24.81 4.26 -31.14
CA PRO A 231 -25.14 3.90 -32.51
C PRO A 231 -26.40 3.05 -32.44
N GLY A 232 -27.53 3.73 -32.37
CA GLY A 232 -28.80 3.24 -32.88
C GLY A 232 -28.67 3.07 -34.38
N SER A 233 -27.94 2.06 -34.81
CA SER A 233 -28.07 1.49 -36.14
C SER A 233 -28.68 0.11 -35.97
N LYS A 234 -30.02 0.11 -35.93
CA LYS A 234 -30.82 -1.07 -36.26
C LYS A 234 -30.50 -1.43 -37.72
N VAL A 235 -29.42 -2.14 -37.96
CA VAL A 235 -29.27 -2.90 -39.20
C VAL A 235 -30.08 -4.16 -39.00
N ALA A 236 -31.21 -4.23 -39.70
CA ALA A 236 -32.05 -5.42 -39.75
C ALA A 236 -31.21 -6.62 -40.20
N PRO A 237 -31.42 -7.82 -39.62
CA PRO A 237 -30.75 -9.01 -40.07
C PRO A 237 -31.13 -9.27 -41.55
N PRO A 238 -30.17 -9.58 -42.44
CA PRO A 238 -30.48 -10.06 -43.77
C PRO A 238 -31.27 -11.38 -43.68
N PRO A 239 -32.22 -11.61 -44.60
CA PRO A 239 -33.01 -12.85 -44.63
C PRO A 239 -32.08 -14.06 -44.79
N ALA A 240 -32.37 -15.10 -44.01
CA ALA A 240 -31.63 -16.35 -44.01
C ALA A 240 -31.70 -17.03 -45.39
N ASP A 241 -30.54 -17.26 -46.01
CA ASP A 241 -30.42 -18.15 -47.14
C ASP A 241 -30.45 -19.62 -46.69
N PRO A 242 -31.00 -20.54 -47.50
CA PRO A 242 -31.24 -21.92 -47.12
C PRO A 242 -29.94 -22.74 -47.13
N MET A 243 -29.83 -23.64 -46.15
CA MET A 243 -28.79 -24.66 -46.04
C MET A 243 -28.54 -25.41 -47.35
N GLU A 244 -27.33 -25.28 -47.90
CA GLU A 244 -26.80 -26.22 -48.89
C GLU A 244 -25.96 -27.28 -48.18
N LYS A 245 -26.45 -28.52 -48.21
CA LYS A 245 -25.74 -29.71 -47.73
C LYS A 245 -24.60 -30.06 -48.70
N SER A 246 -23.35 -29.96 -48.26
CA SER A 246 -22.21 -30.64 -48.88
C SER A 246 -21.45 -31.37 -47.78
N SER A 247 -21.71 -32.67 -47.55
CA SER A 247 -21.16 -33.82 -48.28
C SER A 247 -19.63 -33.84 -48.33
N GLY A 248 -19.04 -34.71 -47.48
CA GLY A 248 -17.95 -35.61 -47.87
C GLY A 248 -16.52 -35.07 -47.79
N GLY A 249 -15.73 -35.61 -46.85
CA GLY A 249 -14.28 -35.44 -46.86
C GLY A 249 -13.55 -36.26 -45.79
N LYS A 250 -13.44 -37.58 -46.01
CA LYS A 250 -12.47 -38.47 -45.35
C LYS A 250 -11.04 -38.02 -45.62
N LEU A 251 -10.12 -38.23 -44.67
CA LEU A 251 -8.81 -38.92 -44.78
C LEU A 251 -7.88 -38.48 -43.64
N ALA A 252 -7.47 -39.41 -42.77
CA ALA A 252 -6.15 -40.08 -42.72
C ALA A 252 -5.23 -39.39 -41.69
N LEU A 253 -5.06 -39.95 -40.47
CA LEU A 253 -4.08 -40.98 -40.11
C LEU A 253 -2.68 -40.77 -40.72
N ALA A 254 -1.76 -40.22 -39.91
CA ALA A 254 -0.34 -40.50 -40.02
C ALA A 254 0.30 -40.34 -38.64
N ALA A 255 0.79 -41.46 -38.12
CA ALA A 255 1.67 -41.55 -36.98
C ALA A 255 3.11 -41.24 -37.40
N ILE A 256 3.87 -40.56 -36.53
CA ILE A 256 5.28 -40.84 -36.22
C ILE A 256 5.46 -40.58 -34.72
#